data_AF-A0A652JVP4-F1
#
_entry.id   AF-A0A652JVP4-F1
#
_cell.length_a   1.000
_cell.length_b   1.000
_cell.length_c   1.000
_cell.angle_alpha   90.00
_cell.angle_beta   90.00
_cell.angle_gamma   90.00
#
_symmetry.space_group_name_H-M   'P 1'
#
loop_
_entity.id
_entity.type
_entity.pdbx_description
1 polymer ?
#
loop_
_entity_poly.entity_id
_entity_poly.type
_entity_poly.pdbx_seq_one_letter_code
_entity_poly.pdbx_strand_id
1 'polypeptide(L)' 'ALVGFDDIELADLLGITVIAQDAAALGRTAAERLFRRLDGVEEAPAQVVLRTTLIARGSGEVPPPA' A
#
# COMPACT_ATOMS: atom_id res chain seq x y z
N ALA A 1 -19.09 -10.59 2.60
CA ALA A 1 -18.01 -9.93 1.85
C ALA A 1 -16.68 -10.15 2.56
N LEU A 2 -15.57 -10.20 1.82
CA LEU A 2 -14.20 -10.33 2.28
C LEU A 2 -13.32 -9.32 1.54
N VAL A 3 -12.53 -8.53 2.28
CA VAL A 3 -11.51 -7.62 1.73
C VAL A 3 -10.21 -7.84 2.49
N GLY A 4 -9.11 -8.06 1.78
CA GLY A 4 -7.77 -8.21 2.33
C GLY A 4 -6.97 -6.90 2.34
N PHE A 5 -5.79 -6.96 2.97
CA PHE A 5 -4.77 -5.93 2.89
C PHE A 5 -3.50 -6.51 2.28
N ASP A 6 -2.81 -5.67 1.52
CA ASP A 6 -1.64 -6.00 0.70
C ASP A 6 -1.98 -6.90 -0.51
N ASP A 7 -1.39 -6.56 -1.65
CA ASP A 7 -1.61 -7.29 -2.91
C ASP A 7 -0.52 -8.34 -3.11
N ILE A 8 -0.59 -9.39 -2.31
CA ILE A 8 0.28 -10.57 -2.45
C ILE A 8 -0.23 -11.47 -3.58
N GLU A 9 0.65 -12.26 -4.20
CA GLU A 9 0.29 -13.07 -5.38
C GLU A 9 -0.86 -14.06 -5.11
N LEU A 10 -0.97 -14.54 -3.87
CA LEU A 10 -2.05 -15.42 -3.45
C LEU A 10 -3.43 -14.74 -3.49
N ALA A 11 -3.52 -13.44 -3.19
CA ALA A 11 -4.78 -12.72 -3.24
C ALA A 11 -5.30 -12.63 -4.68
N ASP A 12 -4.41 -12.44 -5.64
CA ASP A 12 -4.75 -12.44 -7.07
C ASP A 12 -5.21 -13.83 -7.53
N LEU A 13 -4.47 -14.88 -7.17
CA LEU A 13 -4.80 -16.27 -7.50
C LEU A 13 -6.18 -16.69 -6.96
N LEU A 14 -6.56 -16.20 -5.78
CA LEU A 14 -7.82 -16.54 -5.12
C LEU A 14 -8.97 -15.57 -5.43
N GLY A 15 -8.75 -14.51 -6.22
CA GLY A 15 -9.78 -13.52 -6.54
C GLY A 15 -10.23 -12.68 -5.34
N ILE A 16 -9.32 -12.38 -4.40
CA ILE A 16 -9.62 -11.61 -3.20
C ILE A 16 -9.47 -10.10 -3.49
N THR A 17 -10.52 -9.32 -3.25
CA THR A 17 -10.48 -7.85 -3.24
C THR A 17 -9.52 -7.37 -2.16
N VAL A 18 -8.62 -6.44 -2.47
CA VAL A 18 -7.62 -5.94 -1.50
C VAL A 18 -7.50 -4.42 -1.49
N ILE A 19 -7.04 -3.89 -0.36
CA ILE A 19 -6.39 -2.58 -0.31
C ILE A 19 -4.90 -2.78 -0.55
N ALA A 20 -4.45 -2.46 -1.76
CA ALA A 20 -3.06 -2.58 -2.19
C ALA A 20 -2.23 -1.37 -1.74
N GLN A 21 -1.03 -1.66 -1.23
CA GLN A 21 0.01 -0.69 -0.92
C GLN A 21 1.12 -0.77 -1.96
N ASP A 22 1.69 0.37 -2.33
CA ASP A 22 2.92 0.40 -3.13
C ASP A 22 4.15 0.27 -2.21
N ALA A 23 4.49 -0.97 -1.87
CA ALA A 23 5.64 -1.27 -1.02
C ALA A 23 6.97 -0.79 -1.65
N ALA A 24 7.07 -0.78 -2.98
CA ALA A 24 8.25 -0.30 -3.69
C ALA A 24 8.39 1.22 -3.56
N ALA A 25 7.31 1.98 -3.68
CA ALA A 25 7.31 3.42 -3.41
C ALA A 25 7.65 3.72 -1.95
N LEU A 26 7.10 2.98 -0.99
CA LEU A 26 7.42 3.14 0.43
C LEU A 26 8.92 2.97 0.69
N GLY A 27 9.50 1.87 0.20
CA GLY A 27 10.94 1.60 0.32
C GLY A 27 11.79 2.65 -0.36
N ARG A 28 11.43 3.07 -1.58
CA ARG A 28 12.14 4.12 -2.32
C ARG A 28 12.13 5.46 -1.58
N THR A 29 10.96 5.91 -1.15
CA THR A 29 10.82 7.17 -0.39
C THR A 29 11.60 7.13 0.92
N ALA A 30 11.59 5.99 1.63
CA ALA A 30 12.37 5.83 2.85
C ALA A 30 13.88 5.87 2.58
N ALA A 31 14.35 5.16 1.54
CA ALA A 31 15.75 5.14 1.15
C ALA A 31 16.25 6.52 0.71
N GLU A 32 15.50 7.23 -0.15
CA GLU A 32 15.83 8.59 -0.59
C GLU A 32 16.01 9.54 0.60
N ARG A 33 15.12 9.46 1.60
CA ARG A 33 15.23 10.28 2.83
C ARG A 33 16.42 9.88 3.68
N LEU A 34 16.72 8.59 3.80
CA LEU A 34 17.89 8.12 4.51
C LEU A 34 19.17 8.64 3.85
N PHE A 35 19.30 8.52 2.53
CA PHE A 35 20.49 9.00 1.81
C PHE A 35 20.67 10.51 1.91
N ARG A 36 19.61 11.32 1.81
CA ARG A 36 19.71 12.77 2.05
C ARG A 36 20.25 13.10 3.44
N ARG A 37 19.83 12.36 4.47
CA ARG A 37 20.38 12.53 5.83
C ARG A 37 21.85 12.13 5.92
N LEU A 38 22.24 11.05 5.26
CA LEU A 38 23.64 10.61 5.20
C LEU A 38 24.54 11.62 4.48
N ASP A 39 24.00 12.33 3.47
CA ASP A 39 24.66 13.42 2.75
C ASP A 39 24.72 14.73 3.55
N GLY A 40 24.26 14.73 4.81
CA GLY A 40 24.30 15.89 5.70
C GLY A 40 23.20 16.93 5.44
N VAL A 41 22.15 16.58 4.69
CA VAL A 41 21.00 17.47 4.54
C VAL A 41 20.22 17.52 5.85
N GLU A 42 20.24 18.69 6.50
CA GLU A 42 19.44 18.94 7.70
C GLU A 42 17.98 19.22 7.32
N GLU A 43 17.11 18.28 7.67
CA GLU A 43 15.66 18.38 7.52
C GLU A 43 14.97 18.10 8.84
N ALA A 44 13.92 18.88 9.14
CA ALA A 44 13.03 18.55 10.22
C ALA A 44 12.39 17.16 10.01
N PRO A 45 12.07 16.42 11.08
CA PRO A 45 11.27 15.21 10.97
C PRO A 45 9.99 15.49 10.17
N ALA A 46 9.71 14.62 9.19
CA ALA A 46 8.59 14.81 8.29
C ALA A 46 7.87 13.48 8.05
N GLN A 47 6.55 13.55 8.02
CA GLN A 47 5.68 12.42 7.71
C GLN A 47 5.32 12.45 6.23
N VAL A 48 5.56 11.34 5.54
CA VAL A 48 5.08 11.13 4.16
C VAL A 48 3.96 10.12 4.20
N VAL A 49 2.84 10.46 3.58
CA VAL A 49 1.71 9.56 3.42
C VAL A 49 1.63 9.15 1.96
N LEU A 50 1.75 7.84 1.70
CA LEU A 50 1.56 7.27 0.37
C LEU A 50 0.12 6.78 0.21
N ARG A 51 -0.43 6.91 -0.99
CA ARG A 51 -1.80 6.47 -1.28
C ARG A 51 -1.84 4.95 -1.42
N THR A 52 -2.93 4.36 -0.94
CA THR A 52 -3.30 2.98 -1.22
C THR A 52 -4.37 2.93 -2.32
N THR A 53 -4.57 1.76 -2.90
CA THR A 53 -5.55 1.55 -3.98
C THR A 53 -6.46 0.37 -3.64
N LEU A 54 -7.77 0.51 -3.83
CA LEU A 54 -8.69 -0.62 -3.80
C LEU A 54 -8.60 -1.38 -5.13
N ILE A 55 -8.27 -2.66 -5.08
CA ILE A 55 -8.31 -3.56 -6.23
C ILE A 55 -9.49 -4.51 -6.04
N ALA A 56 -10.54 -4.29 -6.84
CA ALA A 56 -11.75 -5.09 -6.81
C ALA A 56 -11.56 -6.42 -7.54
N ARG A 57 -11.90 -7.53 -6.89
CA ARG A 57 -11.84 -8.89 -7.48
C ARG A 57 -13.10 -9.74 -7.27
N GLY A 58 -14.10 -9.24 -6.54
CA GLY A 58 -15.42 -9.87 -6.40
C GLY A 58 -15.71 -10.41 -4.99
N SER A 59 -14.69 -10.57 -4.14
CA SER A 59 -14.91 -11.04 -2.76
C SER A 59 -15.49 -9.94 -1.86
N GLY A 60 -15.23 -8.67 -2.16
CA GLY A 60 -15.56 -7.52 -1.32
C GLY A 60 -16.82 -6.75 -1.70
N GLU A 61 -17.17 -6.75 -2.99
CA GLU A 61 -18.22 -5.91 -3.59
C GLU A 61 -19.61 -6.55 -3.48
N VAL A 62 -19.86 -7.27 -2.37
CA VAL A 62 -21.12 -7.99 -2.13
C VAL A 62 -22.03 -7.14 -1.25
N PRO A 63 -23.16 -6.63 -1.77
CA PRO A 63 -24.10 -5.84 -0.98
C PRO A 63 -24.80 -6.71 0.09
N PRO A 64 -25.24 -6.11 1.20
CA PRO A 64 -26.07 -6.82 2.17
C PRO A 64 -27.42 -7.22 1.54
N PRO A 65 -28.05 -8.31 2.01
CA PRO A 65 -29.43 -8.61 1.63
C PRO A 65 -30.37 -7.49 2.09
N ALA A 66 -31.47 -7.33 1.35
CA ALA A 66 -32.50 -6.32 1.61
C ALA A 66 -33.26 -6.55 2.93
#